data_AF-A0A7V4HBL1-F1
#
_entry.id   AF-A0A7V4HBL1-F1
#
_cell.length_a   1.000
_cell.length_b   1.000
_cell.length_c   1.000
_cell.angle_alpha   90.00
_cell.angle_beta   90.00
_cell.angle_gamma   90.00
#
_symmetry.space_group_name_H-M   'P 1'
#
loop_
_entity.id
_entity.type
_entity.pdbx_description
1 polymer ?
#
loop_
_entity_poly.entity_id
_entity_poly.type
_entity_poly.pdbx_seq_one_letter_code
_entity_poly.pdbx_strand_id
1 'polypeptide(L)'
;MNLNKKGSSMKNKVLIIIGLFLISISTLVAQDQAEMMKKWQESMTPGPMHQMLSLMVGEWNIETIMLDPSGGEMKSKGVSKTESILGGRYFLT
;
A
#
# COMPACT_ATOMS: atom_id res chain seq x y z
N MET A 1 10.73 61.40 21.55
CA MET A 1 11.36 60.07 21.72
C MET A 1 10.30 58.97 21.53
N ASN A 2 10.47 58.08 20.54
CA ASN A 2 9.84 56.75 20.44
C ASN A 2 8.37 56.54 19.97
N LEU A 3 7.85 57.27 18.98
CA LEU A 3 6.64 56.83 18.25
C LEU A 3 6.94 55.67 17.26
N ASN A 4 8.12 55.65 16.63
CA ASN A 4 8.50 54.64 15.63
C ASN A 4 8.84 53.26 16.23
N LYS A 5 9.36 53.20 17.47
CA LYS A 5 9.69 51.94 18.18
C LYS A 5 8.44 51.13 18.55
N LYS A 6 7.31 51.80 18.85
CA LYS A 6 6.04 51.16 19.22
C LYS A 6 5.36 50.46 18.03
N GLY A 7 5.44 51.07 16.84
CA GLY A 7 4.96 50.49 15.59
C GLY A 7 5.77 49.27 15.14
N SER A 8 7.10 49.33 15.28
CA SER A 8 7.98 48.16 15.05
C SER A 8 7.70 47.01 16.02
N SER A 9 7.46 47.29 17.30
CA SER A 9 7.13 46.26 18.30
C SER A 9 5.79 45.56 18.02
N MET A 10 4.75 46.28 17.59
CA MET A 10 3.47 45.67 17.21
C MET A 10 3.58 44.77 15.98
N LYS A 11 4.32 45.19 14.95
CA LYS A 11 4.55 44.38 13.75
C LYS A 11 5.28 43.07 14.08
N ASN A 12 6.27 43.12 14.96
CA ASN A 12 6.99 41.93 15.41
C ASN A 12 6.09 40.98 16.21
N LYS A 13 5.20 41.52 17.07
CA LYS A 13 4.21 40.70 17.80
C LYS A 13 3.20 40.04 16.87
N VAL A 14 2.73 40.76 15.84
CA VAL A 14 1.83 40.22 14.81
C VAL A 14 2.52 39.12 14.00
N LEU A 15 3.78 39.32 13.60
CA LEU A 15 4.58 38.30 12.91
C LEU A 15 4.80 37.04 13.76
N ILE A 16 5.04 37.20 15.07
CA ILE A 16 5.16 36.06 16.00
C ILE A 16 3.84 35.29 16.11
N ILE A 17 2.70 35.99 16.20
CA ILE A 17 1.38 35.34 16.26
C ILE A 17 1.06 34.59 14.97
N ILE A 18 1.35 35.18 13.81
CA ILE A 18 1.17 34.52 12.51
C ILE A 18 2.09 33.28 12.39
N GLY A 19 3.34 33.39 12.85
CA GLY A 19 4.27 32.27 12.89
C GLY A 19 3.78 31.13 13.78
N LEU A 20 3.28 31.43 14.98
CA LEU A 20 2.67 30.45 15.89
C LEU A 20 1.44 29.78 15.27
N PHE A 21 0.59 30.56 14.59
CA PHE A 21 -0.60 30.04 13.92
C PHE A 21 -0.26 29.09 12.77
N LEU A 22 0.76 29.42 11.97
CA LEU A 22 1.25 28.57 10.88
C LEU A 22 1.83 27.24 11.41
N ILE A 23 2.60 27.28 12.51
CA ILE A 23 3.16 26.08 13.13
C ILE A 23 2.04 25.15 13.64
N SER A 24 0.98 25.69 14.24
CA SER A 24 -0.15 24.88 14.70
C SER A 24 -0.95 24.22 13.57
N ILE A 25 -1.03 24.83 12.39
CA ILE A 25 -1.69 24.23 11.22
C ILE A 25 -0.87 23.04 10.68
N SER A 26 0.46 23.17 10.64
CA SER A 26 1.34 22.09 10.19
C SER A 26 1.24 20.84 11.07
N THR A 27 1.08 21.00 12.38
CA THR A 27 0.94 19.86 13.30
C THR A 27 -0.40 19.12 13.15
N LEU A 28 -1.48 19.82 12.79
CA LEU A 28 -2.78 19.18 12.52
C LEU A 28 -2.73 18.29 11.26
N VAL A 29 -2.15 18.80 10.16
CA VAL A 29 -2.04 18.05 8.90
C VAL A 29 -1.13 16.82 9.04
N ALA A 30 -0.08 16.91 9.85
CA ALA A 30 0.84 15.80 10.09
C ALA A 30 0.20 14.64 10.87
N GLN A 31 -0.72 14.91 11.80
CA GLN A 31 -1.44 13.85 12.52
C GLN A 31 -2.35 13.04 11.59
N ASP A 32 -3.05 13.72 10.68
CA ASP A 32 -3.98 13.09 9.74
C ASP A 32 -3.24 12.18 8.74
N GLN A 33 -2.03 12.56 8.31
CA GLN A 33 -1.20 11.73 7.45
C GLN A 33 -0.76 10.42 8.13
N ALA A 34 -0.41 10.46 9.41
CA ALA A 34 0.01 9.25 10.13
C ALA A 34 -1.14 8.25 10.28
N GLU A 35 -2.34 8.72 10.60
CA GLU A 35 -3.53 7.88 10.70
C GLU A 35 -3.94 7.31 9.34
N MET A 36 -3.91 8.14 8.29
CA MET A 36 -4.15 7.69 6.92
C MET A 36 -3.14 6.60 6.52
N MET A 37 -1.84 6.82 6.71
CA MET A 37 -0.81 5.84 6.36
C MET A 37 -0.98 4.52 7.11
N LYS A 38 -1.40 4.57 8.38
CA LYS A 38 -1.73 3.37 9.15
C LYS A 38 -2.92 2.61 8.54
N LYS A 39 -4.01 3.30 8.20
CA LYS A 39 -5.18 2.69 7.53
C LYS A 39 -4.83 2.10 6.17
N TRP A 40 -3.95 2.76 5.40
CA TRP A 40 -3.42 2.23 4.14
C TRP A 40 -2.58 0.98 4.36
N GLN A 41 -1.78 0.92 5.43
CA GLN A 41 -0.97 -0.25 5.75
C GLN A 41 -1.83 -1.44 6.19
N GLU A 42 -2.86 -1.19 7.00
CA GLU A 42 -3.84 -2.19 7.42
C GLU A 42 -4.65 -2.73 6.23
N SER A 43 -5.08 -1.88 5.29
CA SER A 43 -5.81 -2.32 4.10
C SER A 43 -4.96 -3.17 3.13
N MET A 44 -3.64 -3.05 3.20
CA MET A 44 -2.70 -3.88 2.43
C MET A 44 -2.38 -5.23 3.08
N THR A 45 -3.00 -5.57 4.21
CA THR A 45 -2.81 -6.88 4.83
C THR A 45 -3.52 -7.97 4.02
N PRO A 46 -2.84 -9.07 3.65
CA PRO A 46 -3.47 -10.18 2.93
C PRO A 46 -4.63 -10.77 3.76
N GLY A 47 -5.84 -10.68 3.22
CA GLY A 47 -7.04 -11.22 3.87
C GLY A 47 -7.24 -12.73 3.69
N PRO A 48 -8.34 -13.29 4.21
CA PRO A 48 -8.63 -14.74 4.16
C PRO A 48 -8.60 -15.34 2.75
N MET A 49 -9.03 -14.58 1.74
CA MET A 49 -8.98 -15.04 0.33
C MET A 49 -7.54 -15.23 -0.17
N HIS A 50 -6.57 -14.42 0.29
CA HIS A 50 -5.16 -14.59 -0.06
C HIS A 50 -4.56 -15.83 0.61
N GLN A 51 -5.06 -16.21 1.79
CA GLN A 51 -4.66 -17.46 2.46
C GLN A 51 -5.13 -18.68 1.66
N MET A 52 -6.35 -18.64 1.10
CA MET A 52 -6.84 -19.70 0.22
C MET A 52 -5.97 -19.85 -1.03
N LEU A 53 -5.57 -18.73 -1.65
CA LEU A 53 -4.66 -18.76 -2.81
C LEU A 53 -3.26 -19.27 -2.46
N SER A 54 -2.80 -19.04 -1.23
CA SER A 54 -1.50 -19.53 -0.76
C SER A 54 -1.41 -21.06 -0.74
N LEU A 55 -2.55 -21.76 -0.68
CA LEU A 55 -2.59 -23.22 -0.78
C LEU A 55 -2.17 -23.74 -2.17
N MET A 56 -2.22 -22.90 -3.19
CA MET A 56 -1.80 -23.28 -4.54
C MET A 56 -0.29 -23.08 -4.78
N VAL A 57 0.43 -22.48 -3.83
CA VAL A 57 1.89 -22.27 -3.94
C VAL A 57 2.61 -23.62 -3.92
N GLY A 58 3.43 -23.87 -4.93
CA GLY A 58 4.14 -25.14 -5.09
C GLY A 58 4.40 -25.51 -6.54
N GLU A 59 5.03 -26.67 -6.73
CA GLU A 59 5.24 -27.28 -8.04
C GLU A 59 4.21 -28.38 -8.27
N TRP A 60 3.45 -28.25 -9.35
CA TRP A 60 2.37 -29.13 -9.72
C TRP A 60 2.70 -29.85 -11.02
N ASN A 61 2.73 -31.18 -10.97
CA ASN A 61 2.82 -32.01 -12.17
C ASN A 61 1.44 -32.10 -12.81
N ILE A 62 1.33 -31.60 -14.05
CA ILE A 62 0.08 -31.56 -14.81
C ILE A 62 0.17 -32.62 -15.91
N GLU A 63 -0.87 -33.44 -16.01
CA GLU A 63 -1.08 -34.33 -17.15
C GLU A 63 -2.39 -33.95 -17.84
N THR A 64 -2.29 -33.58 -19.12
CA THR A 64 -3.43 -33.18 -19.95
C THR A 64 -3.69 -34.26 -20.98
N ILE A 65 -4.94 -34.72 -21.06
CA ILE A 65 -5.40 -35.66 -22.08
C ILE A 65 -6.36 -34.91 -23.00
N MET A 66 -5.99 -34.75 -24.26
CA MET A 66 -6.91 -34.29 -25.31
C MET A 66 -7.46 -35.47 -26.08
N LEU A 67 -8.78 -35.49 -26.25
CA LEU A 67 -9.48 -36.43 -27.10
C LEU A 67 -9.63 -35.82 -28.49
N ASP A 68 -9.09 -36.49 -29.50
CA ASP A 68 -9.33 -36.19 -30.90
C ASP A 68 -10.77 -36.64 -31.26
N PRO A 69 -11.54 -35.86 -32.04
CA PRO A 69 -12.84 -36.28 -32.58
C PRO A 69 -12.82 -37.63 -33.31
N SER A 70 -11.66 -38.06 -33.78
CA SER A 70 -11.40 -39.32 -34.48
C SER A 70 -11.13 -40.50 -33.53
N GLY A 71 -11.20 -40.30 -32.20
CA GLY A 71 -11.05 -41.34 -31.19
C GLY A 71 -9.63 -41.56 -30.67
N GLY A 72 -8.67 -40.71 -31.05
CA GLY A 72 -7.30 -40.74 -30.52
C GLY A 72 -7.15 -39.99 -29.19
N GLU A 73 -6.33 -40.48 -28.28
CA GLU A 73 -5.93 -39.77 -27.07
C GLU A 73 -4.52 -39.19 -27.22
N MET A 74 -4.38 -37.88 -27.05
CA MET A 74 -3.08 -37.21 -26.97
C MET A 74 -2.80 -36.82 -25.52
N LYS A 75 -1.72 -37.35 -24.95
CA LYS A 75 -1.29 -37.04 -23.57
C LYS A 75 -0.11 -36.05 -23.60
N SER A 76 -0.18 -35.01 -22.79
CA SER A 76 0.88 -34.04 -22.58
C SER A 76 1.17 -33.90 -21.08
N LYS A 77 2.45 -33.82 -20.73
CA LYS A 77 2.89 -33.58 -19.35
C LYS A 77 3.57 -32.22 -19.25
N GLY A 78 3.26 -31.48 -18.19
CA GLY A 78 3.86 -30.19 -17.88
C GLY A 78 4.09 -30.04 -16.39
N VAL A 79 4.93 -29.08 -16.01
CA VAL A 79 5.11 -28.67 -14.62
C VAL A 79 4.66 -27.21 -14.54
N SER A 80 3.75 -26.93 -13.61
CA SER A 80 3.36 -25.56 -13.26
C SER A 80 3.93 -25.22 -11.91
N LYS A 81 4.51 -24.02 -11.78
CA LYS A 81 5.13 -23.58 -10.54
C LYS A 81 4.47 -22.30 -10.09
N THR A 82 3.76 -22.37 -8.98
CA THR A 82 3.13 -21.19 -8.38
C THR A 82 3.96 -20.66 -7.22
N GLU A 83 4.34 -19.39 -7.28
CA GLU A 83 5.13 -18.70 -6.26
C GLU A 83 4.36 -17.52 -5.69
N SER A 84 4.48 -17.30 -4.37
CA SER A 84 3.93 -16.12 -3.71
C SER A 84 4.94 -14.99 -3.66
N ILE A 85 4.53 -13.78 -4.02
CA ILE A 85 5.37 -12.58 -4.03
C ILE A 85 4.75 -11.44 -3.22
N LEU A 86 5.58 -10.45 -2.88
CA LEU A 86 5.21 -9.28 -2.07
C LEU A 86 4.51 -9.67 -0.75
N GLY A 87 4.99 -10.74 -0.12
CA GLY A 87 4.50 -11.21 1.18
C GLY A 87 3.08 -11.75 1.16
N GLY A 88 2.66 -12.49 0.12
CA GLY A 88 1.32 -13.09 0.06
C GLY A 88 0.28 -12.27 -0.70
N ARG A 89 0.67 -11.16 -1.31
CA ARG A 89 -0.27 -10.25 -2.00
C ARG A 89 -0.50 -10.62 -3.46
N TYR A 90 0.49 -11.23 -4.09
CA TYR A 90 0.41 -11.67 -5.49
C TYR A 90 0.98 -13.07 -5.65
N PHE A 91 0.54 -13.75 -6.69
CA PHE A 91 0.95 -15.09 -7.04
C PHE A 91 1.33 -15.13 -8.52
N LEU A 92 2.48 -15.75 -8.81
CA LEU A 92 2.99 -16.00 -10.16
C LEU A 92 2.84 -17.50 -10.44
N THR A 93 2.51 -17.89 -11.67
CA THR A 93 2.30 -19.29 -12.09
C THR A 93 3.00 -19.58 -13.40
#